data_AF-A0A7J7Q6D7-F1
#
_entry.id   AF-A0A7J7Q6D7-F1
#
_cell.length_a   1.000
_cell.length_b   1.000
_cell.length_c   1.000
_cell.angle_alpha   90.00
_cell.angle_beta   90.00
_cell.angle_gamma   90.00
#
_symmetry.space_group_name_H-M   'P 1'
#
loop_
_entity.id
_entity.type
_entity.pdbx_description
1 polymer ?
#
loop_
_entity_poly.entity_id
_entity_poly.type
_entity_poly.pdbx_seq_one_letter_code
_entity_poly.pdbx_strand_id
1 'polypeptide(L)'
;MGEADWERARITQGRPAAGAELTADFNPYEAGLCHAVSLDKGCYIGQETLAKLSNTNGVKQQLWGLQLSCRATPGAAITAAPAEAAADSGSSSSSAGGEVLGRLTSYANLEKSGHFGLGYIRCRKGGVQVPLKGITVLVDGQPAKVVDVPYATRQLPTAGAAAGTAAGAAEASADSLQDRAAAAKQAKQAEKAAQEAAKAERLKAMQERLAAFQAAQQKPKQQ
;
A
#
# COMPACT_ATOMS: atom_id res chain seq x y z
N MET A 1 -15.59 30.04 -9.23
CA MET A 1 -14.75 29.08 -8.47
C MET A 1 -13.40 29.71 -8.27
N GLY A 2 -12.98 29.85 -7.01
CA GLY A 2 -11.65 30.35 -6.66
C GLY A 2 -10.62 29.23 -6.51
N GLU A 3 -9.36 29.60 -6.33
CA GLU A 3 -8.24 28.67 -6.13
C GLU A 3 -8.47 27.71 -4.95
N ALA A 4 -9.09 28.19 -3.87
CA ALA A 4 -9.45 27.38 -2.71
C ALA A 4 -10.53 26.31 -3.01
N ASP A 5 -11.43 26.58 -3.98
CA ASP A 5 -12.42 25.59 -4.41
C ASP A 5 -11.75 24.45 -5.18
N TRP A 6 -10.82 24.81 -6.05
CA TRP A 6 -10.03 23.86 -6.84
C TRP A 6 -9.15 23.00 -5.94
N GLU A 7 -8.50 23.61 -4.96
CA GLU A 7 -7.63 22.91 -4.03
C GLU A 7 -8.40 21.91 -3.17
N ARG A 8 -9.60 22.27 -2.67
CA ARG A 8 -10.47 21.30 -1.99
C ARG A 8 -10.84 20.14 -2.90
N ALA A 9 -11.28 20.40 -4.13
CA ALA A 9 -11.65 19.34 -5.07
C ALA A 9 -10.47 18.40 -5.37
N ARG A 10 -9.26 18.96 -5.54
CA ARG A 10 -8.02 18.19 -5.72
C ARG A 10 -7.76 17.26 -4.54
N ILE A 11 -7.78 17.82 -3.33
CA ILE A 11 -7.47 17.08 -2.09
C ILE A 11 -8.53 16.00 -1.85
N THR A 12 -9.81 16.30 -2.02
CA THR A 12 -10.91 15.31 -1.87
C THR A 12 -10.82 14.18 -2.89
N GLN A 13 -10.38 14.46 -4.12
CA GLN A 13 -10.13 13.41 -5.12
C GLN A 13 -8.85 12.61 -4.83
N GLY A 14 -7.95 13.13 -3.99
CA GLY A 14 -6.63 12.56 -3.74
C GLY A 14 -5.66 12.73 -4.89
N ARG A 15 -5.76 13.85 -5.63
CA ARG A 15 -4.84 14.17 -6.72
C ARG A 15 -3.56 14.80 -6.16
N PRO A 16 -2.39 14.15 -6.29
CA PRO A 16 -1.14 14.71 -5.79
C PRO A 16 -0.72 15.95 -6.60
N ALA A 17 -0.16 16.96 -5.94
CA ALA A 17 0.32 18.19 -6.58
C ALA A 17 1.85 18.32 -6.51
N ALA A 18 2.40 19.03 -7.49
CA ALA A 18 3.80 19.45 -7.48
C ALA A 18 4.10 20.34 -6.27
N GLY A 19 5.20 20.07 -5.58
CA GLY A 19 5.63 20.84 -4.40
C GLY A 19 4.96 20.46 -3.08
N ALA A 20 3.88 19.67 -3.10
CA ALA A 20 3.24 19.13 -1.90
C ALA A 20 3.47 17.62 -1.78
N GLU A 21 2.78 16.82 -2.61
CA GLU A 21 2.92 15.35 -2.61
C GLU A 21 3.99 14.87 -3.59
N LEU A 22 4.21 15.59 -4.68
CA LEU A 22 5.20 15.27 -5.70
C LEU A 22 6.46 16.09 -5.44
N THR A 23 7.35 15.54 -4.63
CA THR A 23 8.70 16.06 -4.38
C THR A 23 9.75 15.02 -4.80
N ALA A 24 11.03 15.40 -4.76
CA ALA A 24 12.13 14.47 -5.03
C ALA A 24 12.25 13.34 -3.98
N ASP A 25 11.57 13.47 -2.84
CA ASP A 25 11.63 12.52 -1.73
C ASP A 25 10.70 11.31 -1.94
N PHE A 26 9.69 11.45 -2.81
CA PHE A 26 8.62 10.47 -2.99
C PHE A 26 8.66 9.84 -4.37
N ASN A 27 8.45 8.53 -4.42
CA ASN A 27 8.34 7.80 -5.67
C ASN A 27 6.91 7.89 -6.24
N PRO A 28 6.71 7.91 -7.57
CA PRO A 28 5.39 7.82 -8.20
C PRO A 28 4.47 6.72 -7.64
N TYR A 29 5.01 5.55 -7.27
CA TYR A 29 4.21 4.48 -6.67
C TYR A 29 3.78 4.78 -5.23
N GLU A 30 4.58 5.53 -4.47
CA GLU A 30 4.20 5.99 -3.13
C GLU A 30 3.08 7.03 -3.22
N ALA A 31 3.14 7.91 -4.24
CA ALA A 31 2.13 8.92 -4.52
C ALA A 31 0.81 8.35 -5.08
N GLY A 32 0.72 7.03 -5.28
CA GLY A 32 -0.46 6.36 -5.86
C GLY A 32 -0.66 6.62 -7.35
N LEU A 33 0.40 6.95 -8.07
CA LEU A 33 0.41 7.16 -9.52
C LEU A 33 0.72 5.88 -10.31
N CYS A 34 0.41 4.70 -9.75
CA CYS A 34 0.68 3.43 -10.43
C CYS A 34 0.04 3.36 -11.82
N HIS A 35 -1.17 3.89 -11.99
CA HIS A 35 -1.87 3.94 -13.27
C HIS A 35 -1.21 4.89 -14.30
N ALA A 36 -0.43 5.87 -13.86
CA ALA A 36 0.23 6.85 -14.75
C ALA A 36 1.62 6.39 -15.20
N VAL A 37 2.17 5.35 -14.58
CA VAL A 37 3.47 4.77 -14.89
C VAL A 37 3.27 3.52 -15.73
N SER A 38 3.82 3.52 -16.95
CA SER A 38 3.77 2.35 -17.83
C SER A 38 5.18 1.78 -17.96
N LEU A 39 5.34 0.49 -17.68
CA LEU A 39 6.63 -0.20 -17.81
C LEU A 39 6.92 -0.62 -19.26
N ASP A 40 5.91 -0.64 -20.12
CA ASP A 40 6.01 -1.18 -21.49
C ASP A 40 6.17 -0.11 -22.59
N LYS A 41 6.05 1.18 -22.25
CA LYS A 41 6.01 2.28 -23.25
C LYS A 41 7.39 2.71 -23.79
N GLY A 42 8.43 1.90 -23.57
CA GLY A 42 9.81 2.16 -23.99
C GLY A 42 10.70 2.72 -22.88
N CYS A 43 11.96 3.07 -23.23
CA CYS A 43 12.98 3.54 -22.30
C CYS A 43 12.75 5.00 -21.90
N TYR A 44 12.40 5.23 -20.63
CA TYR A 44 12.32 6.57 -20.04
C TYR A 44 13.17 6.66 -18.77
N ILE A 45 13.53 7.89 -18.38
CA ILE A 45 14.39 8.14 -17.23
C ILE A 45 13.74 7.57 -15.96
N GLY A 46 14.51 6.74 -15.24
CA GLY A 46 14.07 6.13 -13.99
C GLY A 46 13.18 4.89 -14.12
N GLN A 47 12.91 4.41 -15.35
CA GLN A 47 12.12 3.19 -15.58
C GLN A 47 12.73 1.96 -14.89
N GLU A 48 14.05 1.76 -14.96
CA GLU A 48 14.71 0.61 -14.33
C GLU A 48 14.48 0.59 -12.81
N THR A 49 14.62 1.76 -12.17
CA THR A 49 14.37 1.94 -10.74
C THR A 49 12.92 1.61 -10.38
N LEU A 50 11.97 2.06 -11.19
CA LEU A 50 10.54 1.77 -11.00
C LEU A 50 10.24 0.29 -11.22
N ALA A 51 10.74 -0.32 -12.29
CA ALA A 51 10.57 -1.74 -12.57
C ALA A 51 11.10 -2.62 -11.43
N LYS A 52 12.29 -2.29 -10.90
CA LYS A 52 12.87 -2.97 -9.74
C LYS A 52 12.01 -2.82 -8.48
N LEU A 53 11.45 -1.62 -8.26
CA LEU A 53 10.57 -1.37 -7.13
C LEU A 53 9.25 -2.16 -7.24
N SER A 54 8.68 -2.24 -8.45
CA SER A 54 7.48 -3.02 -8.73
C SER A 54 7.72 -4.52 -8.45
N ASN A 55 8.82 -5.07 -8.97
CA ASN A 55 9.18 -6.49 -8.76
C ASN A 55 9.41 -6.85 -7.28
N THR A 56 9.92 -5.91 -6.48
CA THR A 56 10.23 -6.14 -5.06
C THR A 56 9.04 -5.79 -4.15
N ASN A 57 7.95 -5.23 -4.70
CA ASN A 57 6.88 -4.59 -3.95
C ASN A 57 7.41 -3.65 -2.85
N GLY A 58 8.50 -2.93 -3.14
CA GLY A 58 9.36 -2.27 -2.15
C GLY A 58 8.82 -0.97 -1.56
N VAL A 59 7.55 -0.65 -1.79
CA VAL A 59 6.89 0.58 -1.35
C VAL A 59 6.90 0.67 0.17
N LYS A 60 7.52 1.73 0.72
CA LYS A 60 7.69 1.90 2.18
C LYS A 60 6.54 2.68 2.80
N GLN A 61 5.97 3.60 2.04
CA GLN A 61 4.89 4.48 2.42
C GLN A 61 3.94 4.70 1.25
N GLN A 62 2.72 5.10 1.54
CA GLN A 62 1.69 5.32 0.53
C GLN A 62 0.90 6.59 0.86
N LEU A 63 0.44 7.28 -0.17
CA LEU A 63 -0.48 8.41 -0.05
C LEU A 63 -1.88 7.91 0.28
N TRP A 64 -2.48 8.48 1.33
CA TRP A 64 -3.83 8.19 1.79
C TRP A 64 -4.61 9.48 2.06
N GLY A 65 -5.94 9.36 1.99
CA GLY A 65 -6.85 10.37 2.51
C GLY A 65 -6.99 10.23 4.02
N LEU A 66 -7.11 11.35 4.71
CA LEU A 66 -7.28 11.44 6.15
C LEU A 66 -8.53 12.24 6.43
N GLN A 67 -9.54 11.61 7.01
CA GLN A 67 -10.72 12.28 7.50
C GLN A 67 -10.47 12.71 8.95
N LEU A 68 -10.38 14.00 9.16
CA LEU A 68 -10.01 14.64 10.42
C LEU A 68 -11.26 15.16 11.13
N SER A 69 -11.25 15.15 12.46
CA SER A 69 -12.30 15.78 13.27
C SER A 69 -12.14 17.30 13.39
N CYS A 70 -10.92 17.81 13.20
CA CYS A 70 -10.57 19.22 13.39
C CYS A 70 -9.53 19.69 12.36
N ARG A 71 -9.26 21.01 12.38
CA ARG A 71 -8.26 21.62 11.52
C ARG A 71 -6.87 21.05 11.79
N ALA A 72 -6.19 20.63 10.73
CA ALA A 72 -4.80 20.18 10.81
C ALA A 72 -3.88 21.08 9.98
N THR A 73 -2.62 21.14 10.38
CA THR A 73 -1.59 21.92 9.69
C THR A 73 -0.83 21.02 8.70
N PRO A 74 -0.75 21.39 7.41
CA PRO A 74 0.15 20.72 6.47
C PRO A 74 1.55 20.59 7.04
N GLY A 75 2.11 19.40 6.98
CA GLY A 75 3.40 19.06 7.56
C GLY A 75 3.33 18.44 8.96
N ALA A 76 2.14 18.33 9.58
CA ALA A 76 1.96 17.65 10.86
C ALA A 76 2.38 16.17 10.77
N ALA A 77 2.94 15.65 11.87
CA ALA A 77 3.29 14.24 11.99
C ALA A 77 2.02 13.38 12.19
N ILE A 78 2.01 12.24 11.52
CA ILE A 78 0.98 11.20 11.68
C ILE A 78 1.56 10.12 12.58
N THR A 79 0.94 9.85 13.72
CA THR A 79 1.36 8.84 14.69
C THR A 79 0.32 7.73 14.83
N ALA A 80 0.75 6.56 15.29
CA ALA A 80 -0.17 5.46 15.58
C ALA A 80 -1.11 5.86 16.73
N ALA A 81 -2.42 5.63 16.57
CA ALA A 81 -3.37 5.80 17.66
C ALA A 81 -3.29 4.59 18.61
N PRO A 82 -3.28 4.79 19.94
CA PRO A 82 -3.46 3.70 20.89
C PRO A 82 -4.88 3.13 20.76
N ALA A 83 -5.05 1.82 21.03
CA ALA A 83 -6.32 1.10 20.82
C ALA A 83 -7.51 1.74 21.54
N GLU A 84 -7.25 2.39 22.68
CA GLU A 84 -8.23 3.08 23.52
C GLU A 84 -8.62 4.49 23.04
N ALA A 85 -7.83 5.14 22.18
CA ALA A 85 -8.17 6.45 21.61
C ALA A 85 -9.14 6.37 20.41
N ALA A 86 -9.49 5.16 19.95
CA ALA A 86 -10.42 4.96 18.84
C ALA A 86 -11.90 5.05 19.25
N ALA A 87 -12.22 4.96 20.54
CA ALA A 87 -13.59 4.83 21.04
C ALA A 87 -14.20 6.12 21.60
N ASP A 88 -13.39 7.08 22.06
CA ASP A 88 -13.89 8.32 22.66
C ASP A 88 -13.50 9.54 21.82
N SER A 89 -14.53 10.19 21.25
CA SER A 89 -14.41 11.44 20.47
C SER A 89 -14.38 12.68 21.37
N GLY A 90 -14.33 12.50 22.69
CA GLY A 90 -14.19 13.54 23.70
C GLY A 90 -12.73 13.92 23.97
N SER A 91 -12.35 15.13 23.53
CA SER A 91 -11.17 15.91 23.90
C SER A 91 -10.31 15.35 25.07
N SER A 92 -9.18 14.74 24.73
CA SER A 92 -7.97 14.88 25.54
C SER A 92 -6.77 14.96 24.60
N SER A 93 -6.07 16.11 24.63
CA SER A 93 -4.80 16.32 23.96
C SER A 93 -3.74 15.43 24.62
N SER A 94 -3.77 14.14 24.34
CA SER A 94 -2.65 13.28 24.63
C SER A 94 -1.71 13.37 23.43
N SER A 95 -0.63 14.13 23.62
CA SER A 95 0.61 13.93 22.87
C SER A 95 1.17 12.55 23.26
N ALA A 96 0.42 11.50 22.94
CA ALA A 96 0.82 10.13 23.19
C ALA A 96 1.91 9.84 22.17
N GLY A 97 3.13 9.66 22.67
CA GLY A 97 4.34 9.32 21.92
C GLY A 97 4.22 7.98 21.22
N GLY A 98 3.33 7.92 20.22
CA GLY A 98 3.19 6.81 19.30
C GLY A 98 4.27 6.86 18.23
N GLU A 99 4.53 5.70 17.64
CA GLU A 99 5.41 5.56 16.48
C GLU A 99 4.96 6.52 15.36
N VAL A 100 5.88 7.35 14.86
CA VAL A 100 5.61 8.24 13.71
C VAL A 100 5.46 7.38 12.46
N LEU A 101 4.22 7.32 11.97
CA LEU A 101 3.84 6.58 10.77
C LEU A 101 4.06 7.41 9.51
N GLY A 102 4.05 8.75 9.59
CA GLY A 102 4.32 9.58 8.43
C GLY A 102 3.96 11.05 8.62
N ARG A 103 3.54 11.72 7.54
CA ARG A 103 3.34 13.17 7.52
C ARG A 103 2.14 13.58 6.68
N LEU A 104 1.38 14.55 7.18
CA LEU A 104 0.32 15.24 6.44
C LEU A 104 0.96 16.17 5.42
N THR A 105 0.53 16.15 4.16
CA THR A 105 1.07 17.00 3.09
C THR A 105 0.11 18.12 2.69
N SER A 106 -1.19 17.83 2.63
CA SER A 106 -2.22 18.80 2.24
C SER A 106 -3.44 18.71 3.16
N TYR A 107 -4.15 19.84 3.30
CA TYR A 107 -5.33 19.96 4.15
C TYR A 107 -6.40 20.81 3.46
N ALA A 108 -7.66 20.37 3.59
CA ALA A 108 -8.85 21.03 3.09
C ALA A 108 -9.95 21.01 4.16
N ASN A 109 -10.66 22.12 4.29
CA ASN A 109 -11.93 22.16 5.03
C ASN A 109 -13.08 21.91 4.04
N LEU A 110 -13.78 20.78 4.19
CA LEU A 110 -15.04 20.52 3.50
C LEU A 110 -16.17 20.96 4.43
N GLU A 111 -16.68 22.17 4.23
CA GLU A 111 -17.72 22.79 5.06
C GLU A 111 -18.83 21.83 5.53
N LYS A 112 -19.30 20.94 4.63
CA LYS A 112 -20.38 19.97 4.92
C LYS A 112 -19.89 18.59 5.39
N SER A 113 -18.65 18.22 5.11
CA SER A 113 -18.13 16.86 5.32
C SER A 113 -16.99 16.80 6.36
N GLY A 114 -16.69 17.94 6.98
CA GLY A 114 -15.65 18.09 7.98
C GLY A 114 -14.27 18.35 7.38
N HIS A 115 -13.24 17.92 8.08
CA HIS A 115 -11.87 18.17 7.71
C HIS A 115 -11.29 16.99 6.94
N PHE A 116 -10.53 17.28 5.88
CA PHE A 116 -9.91 16.24 5.08
C PHE A 116 -8.48 16.64 4.71
N GLY A 117 -7.59 15.67 4.65
CA GLY A 117 -6.23 15.90 4.23
C GLY A 117 -5.66 14.74 3.44
N LEU A 118 -4.50 14.99 2.84
CA LEU A 118 -3.68 13.97 2.22
C LEU A 118 -2.39 13.83 3.03
N GLY A 119 -1.92 12.61 3.17
CA GLY A 119 -0.68 12.34 3.87
C GLY A 119 -0.04 11.03 3.47
N TYR A 120 1.27 10.98 3.61
CA TYR A 120 2.03 9.75 3.45
C TYR A 120 2.03 8.97 4.76
N ILE A 121 1.69 7.70 4.69
CA ILE A 121 1.68 6.78 5.83
C ILE A 121 2.53 5.57 5.47
N ARG A 122 3.46 5.22 6.36
CA ARG A 122 4.29 4.01 6.26
C ARG A 122 3.39 2.78 6.28
N CYS A 123 3.52 1.96 5.24
CA CYS A 123 2.73 0.75 5.07
C CYS A 123 3.52 -0.52 5.41
N ARG A 124 4.78 -0.42 5.86
CA ARG A 124 5.62 -1.56 6.21
C ARG A 124 6.00 -1.57 7.68
N LYS A 125 5.75 -2.69 8.35
CA LYS A 125 6.22 -2.98 9.72
C LYS A 125 6.76 -4.41 9.77
N GLY A 126 8.00 -4.57 10.25
CA GLY A 126 8.68 -5.88 10.30
C GLY A 126 8.82 -6.58 8.94
N GLY A 127 8.96 -5.81 7.85
CA GLY A 127 9.08 -6.35 6.49
C GLY A 127 7.76 -6.80 5.84
N VAL A 128 6.62 -6.64 6.53
CA VAL A 128 5.29 -6.99 6.02
C VAL A 128 4.49 -5.72 5.70
N GLN A 129 3.73 -5.76 4.61
CA GLN A 129 2.81 -4.69 4.26
C GLN A 129 1.55 -4.77 5.12
N VAL A 130 1.25 -3.68 5.83
CA VAL A 130 0.09 -3.55 6.72
C VAL A 130 -1.03 -2.85 5.94
N PRO A 131 -2.26 -3.39 5.93
CA PRO A 131 -3.40 -2.70 5.33
C PRO A 131 -3.76 -1.48 6.18
N LEU A 132 -3.70 -0.28 5.57
CA LEU A 132 -3.95 0.99 6.26
C LEU A 132 -5.41 1.48 6.12
N LYS A 133 -6.23 0.84 5.28
CA LYS A 133 -7.61 1.29 5.03
C LYS A 133 -8.47 1.17 6.28
N GLY A 134 -9.08 2.27 6.70
CA GLY A 134 -10.06 2.33 7.79
C GLY A 134 -9.46 2.37 9.19
N ILE A 135 -8.13 2.41 9.33
CA ILE A 135 -7.49 2.55 10.64
C ILE A 135 -7.64 3.99 11.15
N THR A 136 -7.69 4.16 12.46
CA THR A 136 -7.60 5.46 13.10
C THR A 136 -6.13 5.76 13.42
N VAL A 137 -5.65 6.92 13.01
CA VAL A 137 -4.32 7.46 13.32
C VAL A 137 -4.47 8.78 14.06
N LEU A 138 -3.40 9.27 14.68
CA LEU A 138 -3.37 10.60 15.26
C LEU A 138 -2.62 11.56 14.35
N VAL A 139 -3.20 12.71 14.06
CA VAL A 139 -2.57 13.81 13.33
C VAL A 139 -2.52 14.99 14.28
N ASP A 140 -1.33 15.40 14.69
CA ASP A 140 -1.15 16.45 15.71
C ASP A 140 -1.92 16.16 17.02
N GLY A 141 -1.96 14.88 17.42
CA GLY A 141 -2.70 14.40 18.59
C GLY A 141 -4.21 14.25 18.40
N GLN A 142 -4.73 14.47 17.19
CA GLN A 142 -6.17 14.42 16.90
C GLN A 142 -6.53 13.16 16.09
N PRO A 143 -7.63 12.47 16.41
CA PRO A 143 -8.01 11.26 15.68
C PRO A 143 -8.38 11.58 14.23
N ALA A 144 -7.79 10.81 13.32
CA ALA A 144 -8.04 10.87 11.90
C ALA A 144 -8.28 9.46 11.36
N LYS A 145 -9.34 9.29 10.57
CA LYS A 145 -9.63 8.02 9.91
C LYS A 145 -8.93 7.98 8.56
N VAL A 146 -8.14 6.94 8.34
CA VAL A 146 -7.48 6.69 7.05
C VAL A 146 -8.52 6.16 6.06
N VAL A 147 -8.73 6.91 4.98
CA VAL A 147 -9.74 6.61 3.96
C VAL A 147 -9.09 6.51 2.58
N ASP A 148 -9.74 5.71 1.73
CA ASP A 148 -9.31 5.59 0.34
C ASP A 148 -9.64 6.87 -0.43
N VAL A 149 -8.85 7.16 -1.47
CA VAL A 149 -9.05 8.32 -2.34
C VAL A 149 -9.31 7.87 -3.77
N PRO A 150 -10.26 8.47 -4.50
CA PRO A 150 -10.65 7.99 -5.83
C PRO A 150 -9.53 7.96 -6.86
N TYR A 151 -8.61 8.92 -6.82
CA TYR A 151 -7.58 9.08 -7.84
C TYR A 151 -6.33 8.22 -7.59
N ALA A 152 -5.90 8.09 -6.33
CA ALA A 152 -4.63 7.44 -6.01
C ALA A 152 -4.77 5.91 -5.99
N THR A 153 -4.18 5.24 -6.98
CA THR A 153 -4.18 3.78 -7.09
C THR A 153 -2.92 3.19 -6.49
N ARG A 154 -3.06 2.16 -5.65
CA ARG A 154 -1.93 1.51 -4.96
C ARG A 154 -1.62 0.10 -5.45
N GLN A 155 -2.33 -0.38 -6.48
CA GLN A 155 -2.03 -1.64 -7.15
C GLN A 155 -0.84 -1.42 -8.09
N LEU A 156 0.26 -2.10 -7.81
CA LEU A 156 1.43 -2.10 -8.68
C LEU A 156 1.13 -2.96 -9.91
N PRO A 157 1.55 -2.53 -11.12
CA PRO A 157 1.44 -3.36 -12.29
C PRO A 157 2.34 -4.61 -12.10
N THR A 158 1.72 -5.78 -12.08
CA THR A 158 2.45 -7.05 -12.10
C THR A 158 3.00 -7.26 -13.51
N ALA A 159 4.27 -7.66 -13.61
CA ALA A 159 4.87 -7.98 -14.91
C ALA A 159 4.06 -9.10 -15.57
N GLY A 160 3.33 -8.77 -16.65
CA GLY A 160 2.50 -9.70 -17.42
C GLY A 160 0.97 -9.51 -17.30
N ALA A 161 0.46 -8.68 -16.40
CA ALA A 161 -0.96 -8.35 -16.37
C ALA A 161 -1.23 -7.06 -17.15
N ALA A 162 -1.65 -7.23 -18.40
CA ALA A 162 -2.19 -6.16 -19.22
C ALA A 162 -3.29 -5.41 -18.47
N ALA A 163 -3.29 -4.08 -18.63
CA ALA A 163 -4.26 -3.15 -18.05
C ALA A 163 -5.71 -3.65 -18.26
N GLY A 164 -6.38 -3.99 -17.16
CA GLY A 164 -7.75 -4.49 -17.19
C GLY A 164 -8.44 -4.33 -15.84
N THR A 165 -9.43 -3.44 -15.83
CA THR A 165 -10.59 -3.35 -14.91
C THR A 165 -10.33 -3.08 -13.42
N ALA A 166 -10.73 -1.87 -13.02
CA ALA A 166 -11.20 -1.57 -11.68
C ALA A 166 -12.44 -2.42 -11.33
N ALA A 167 -12.50 -3.00 -10.14
CA ALA A 167 -13.75 -3.32 -9.45
C ALA A 167 -13.49 -3.58 -7.96
N GLY A 168 -14.47 -3.21 -7.15
CA GLY A 168 -14.38 -3.08 -5.70
C GLY A 168 -14.09 -4.37 -4.93
N ALA A 169 -13.61 -4.18 -3.70
CA ALA A 169 -13.71 -5.20 -2.66
C ALA A 169 -14.60 -4.63 -1.54
N ALA A 170 -15.76 -5.26 -1.43
CA ALA A 170 -16.78 -5.08 -0.43
C ALA A 170 -16.29 -5.43 0.98
N GLU A 171 -17.15 -5.08 1.93
CA GLU A 171 -17.01 -5.14 3.38
C GLU A 171 -16.73 -6.54 3.93
N ALA A 172 -15.93 -6.58 4.99
CA ALA A 172 -16.01 -7.61 6.03
C ALA A 172 -15.54 -6.99 7.35
N SER A 173 -16.47 -6.86 8.28
CA SER A 173 -16.25 -6.48 9.69
C SER A 173 -15.48 -7.59 10.41
N ALA A 174 -14.26 -7.28 10.87
CA ALA A 174 -13.52 -8.09 11.83
C ALA A 174 -12.89 -7.14 12.87
N ASP A 175 -13.24 -7.34 14.13
CA ASP A 175 -13.21 -6.36 15.23
C ASP A 175 -11.88 -6.32 16.02
N SER A 176 -10.76 -6.77 15.42
CA SER A 176 -9.45 -6.59 16.05
C SER A 176 -8.26 -6.56 15.07
N LEU A 177 -7.26 -5.74 15.39
CA LEU A 177 -5.97 -5.66 14.68
C LEU A 177 -5.18 -6.99 14.74
N GLN A 178 -5.43 -7.80 15.75
CA GLN A 178 -4.75 -9.07 16.00
C GLN A 178 -5.31 -10.18 15.10
N ASP A 179 -6.63 -10.23 14.93
CA ASP A 179 -7.30 -11.23 14.08
C ASP A 179 -7.02 -10.99 12.60
N ARG A 180 -6.93 -9.73 12.19
CA ARG A 180 -6.57 -9.37 10.80
C ARG A 180 -5.11 -9.65 10.48
N ALA A 181 -4.22 -9.45 11.45
CA ALA A 181 -2.81 -9.83 11.31
C ALA A 181 -2.62 -11.36 11.27
N ALA A 182 -3.43 -12.11 12.02
CA ALA A 182 -3.43 -13.57 11.99
C ALA A 182 -3.97 -14.12 10.66
N ALA A 183 -5.10 -13.60 10.15
CA ALA A 183 -5.68 -14.00 8.88
C ALA A 183 -4.75 -13.71 7.69
N ALA A 184 -4.09 -12.54 7.68
CA ALA A 184 -3.11 -12.20 6.65
C ALA A 184 -1.85 -13.10 6.72
N LYS A 185 -1.41 -13.50 7.92
CA LYS A 185 -0.32 -14.47 8.09
C LYS A 185 -0.72 -15.86 7.58
N GLN A 186 -1.94 -16.31 7.88
CA GLN A 186 -2.46 -17.60 7.42
C GLN A 186 -2.61 -17.65 5.89
N ALA A 187 -3.14 -16.60 5.27
CA ALA A 187 -3.24 -16.51 3.81
C ALA A 187 -1.88 -16.57 3.12
N LYS A 188 -0.88 -15.86 3.68
CA LYS A 188 0.49 -15.86 3.15
C LYS A 188 1.22 -17.19 3.39
N GLN A 189 0.93 -17.88 4.49
CA GLN A 189 1.42 -19.24 4.75
C GLN A 189 0.79 -20.26 3.81
N ALA A 190 -0.50 -20.13 3.51
CA ALA A 190 -1.19 -21.00 2.54
C ALA A 190 -0.65 -20.80 1.12
N GLU A 191 -0.41 -19.55 0.69
CA GLU A 191 0.18 -19.25 -0.62
C GLU A 191 1.63 -19.76 -0.72
N LYS A 192 2.43 -19.58 0.36
CA LYS A 192 3.79 -20.12 0.41
C LYS A 192 3.81 -21.65 0.39
N ALA A 193 2.90 -22.30 1.11
CA ALA A 193 2.76 -23.76 1.11
C ALA A 193 2.32 -24.29 -0.26
N ALA A 194 1.42 -23.59 -0.96
CA ALA A 194 1.02 -23.94 -2.32
C ALA A 194 2.19 -23.78 -3.32
N GLN A 195 2.99 -22.73 -3.19
CA GLN A 195 4.19 -22.53 -4.01
C GLN A 195 5.28 -23.56 -3.71
N GLU A 196 5.46 -23.96 -2.45
CA GLU A 196 6.41 -25.02 -2.06
C GLU A 196 5.95 -26.39 -2.55
N ALA A 197 4.65 -26.71 -2.49
CA ALA A 197 4.10 -27.94 -3.05
C ALA A 197 4.27 -28.02 -4.57
N ALA A 198 3.97 -26.94 -5.30
CA ALA A 198 4.16 -26.88 -6.76
C ALA A 198 5.65 -26.97 -7.15
N LYS A 199 6.56 -26.38 -6.35
CA LYS A 199 8.01 -26.52 -6.56
C LYS A 199 8.48 -27.95 -6.27
N ALA A 200 7.98 -28.59 -5.22
CA ALA A 200 8.33 -29.97 -4.87
C ALA A 200 7.89 -30.97 -5.95
N GLU A 201 6.69 -30.82 -6.49
CA GLU A 201 6.19 -31.65 -7.60
C GLU A 201 7.04 -31.47 -8.86
N ARG A 202 7.39 -30.22 -9.20
CA ARG A 202 8.25 -29.90 -10.34
C ARG A 202 9.67 -30.44 -10.17
N LEU A 203 10.21 -30.42 -8.95
CA LEU A 203 11.52 -30.99 -8.64
C LEU A 203 11.51 -32.52 -8.78
N LYS A 204 10.45 -33.18 -8.30
CA LYS A 204 10.28 -34.63 -8.43
C LYS A 204 10.19 -35.06 -9.90
N ALA A 205 9.40 -34.36 -10.71
CA ALA A 205 9.31 -34.61 -12.14
C ALA A 205 10.66 -34.43 -12.87
N MET A 206 11.47 -33.44 -12.45
CA MET A 206 12.81 -33.23 -12.99
C MET A 206 13.78 -34.35 -12.60
N GLN A 207 13.71 -34.85 -11.35
CA GLN A 207 14.54 -35.96 -10.87
C GLN A 207 14.21 -37.27 -11.59
N GLU A 208 12.93 -37.58 -11.83
CA GLU A 208 12.51 -38.76 -12.59
C GLU A 208 13.01 -38.70 -14.05
N ARG A 209 12.96 -37.52 -14.66
CA ARG A 209 13.48 -37.31 -16.04
C ARG A 209 15.01 -37.46 -16.11
N LEU A 210 15.73 -37.00 -15.10
CA LEU A 210 17.18 -37.21 -14.98
C LEU A 210 17.53 -38.68 -14.77
N ALA A 211 16.79 -39.40 -13.92
CA ALA A 211 16.99 -40.82 -13.69
C ALA A 211 16.71 -41.65 -14.96
N ALA A 212 15.65 -41.33 -15.71
CA ALA A 212 15.35 -41.97 -16.99
C ALA A 212 16.46 -41.72 -18.03
N PHE A 213 17.01 -40.50 -18.08
CA PHE A 213 18.12 -40.17 -18.97
C PHE A 213 19.42 -40.90 -18.60
N GLN A 214 19.74 -40.99 -17.31
CA GLN A 214 20.90 -41.75 -16.84
C GLN A 214 20.76 -43.25 -17.11
N ALA A 215 19.56 -43.83 -16.93
CA ALA A 215 19.28 -45.22 -17.26
C ALA A 215 19.40 -45.51 -18.77
N ALA A 216 19.02 -44.56 -19.64
CA ALA A 216 19.20 -44.67 -21.09
C ALA A 216 20.69 -44.62 -21.50
N GLN A 217 21.52 -43.87 -20.77
CA GLN A 217 22.97 -43.82 -21.00
C GLN A 217 23.71 -45.08 -20.52
N GLN A 218 23.14 -45.81 -19.55
CA GLN A 218 23.72 -47.06 -19.01
C GLN A 218 23.32 -48.32 -19.78
N LYS A 219 22.46 -48.24 -20.82
CA LYS A 219 22.18 -49.42 -21.66
C LYS A 219 23.44 -49.79 -22.47
N PRO A 220 24.02 -50.97 -22.25
CA PRO A 220 25.24 -51.37 -22.96
C PRO A 220 24.95 -51.53 -24.46
N LYS A 221 25.91 -51.14 -25.29
CA LYS A 221 26.00 -51.56 -26.70
C LYS A 221 25.99 -53.09 -26.72
N GLN A 222 24.82 -53.70 -26.94
CA GLN A 222 24.75 -55.10 -27.32
C GLN A 222 25.39 -55.20 -28.71
N GLN A 223 26.54 -55.87 -28.74
CA GLN A 223 27.22 -56.34 -29.94
C GLN A 223 26.43 -57.48 -30.58
#